data_AF-A0A9W5TBF5-F1
#
_entry.id   AF-A0A9W5TBF5-F1
#
_cell.length_a   1.000
_cell.length_b   1.000
_cell.length_c   1.000
_cell.angle_alpha   90.00
_cell.angle_beta   90.00
_cell.angle_gamma   90.00
#
_symmetry.space_group_name_H-M   'P 1'
#
loop_
_entity.id
_entity.type
_entity.pdbx_description
1 polymer ?
#
loop_
_entity_poly.entity_id
_entity_poly.type
_entity_poly.pdbx_seq_one_letter_code
_entity_poly.pdbx_strand_id
1 'polypeptide(L)'
;MARFDVPCCSVCYEYLTSDLCALTRCGHVYHRHCIAQWTERTDKHKAGCPLCRCHIPPKGLIELKLECGEHNGTRHPTEGDTTRELTSEEIEDLRHRLAQASSDKLDLQERCAAIENENSSLQEALLHSRDENAVLSSENEDLKLEVAANKTTIAKLQDLITKQKTKLKKLEDVHNYLKPEELGDSSYKTHLKSLSPEEKLNLLINRVAELEGVNKTLSELRDFWKRKCEKMNREYLMLEREYKASLSRHSAAPAFQPDPLHDNTTPYNGDDIDQEPDVPRKVRRAVDFGLVGSKKVIGGTKTLSRTQHHGFALDPPSGIMSPPKVKTQKISNFFKSQDAV
;
A
#
# COMPACT_ATOMS: atom_id res chain seq x y z
N MET A 1 41.88 39.39 -5.28
CA MET A 1 43.10 38.65 -5.62
C MET A 1 42.71 37.20 -5.84
N ALA A 2 42.86 36.66 -7.06
CA ALA A 2 42.58 35.24 -7.30
C ALA A 2 43.57 34.41 -6.48
N ARG A 3 43.08 33.58 -5.56
CA ARG A 3 43.90 32.58 -4.89
C ARG A 3 44.36 31.60 -5.96
N PHE A 4 45.67 31.55 -6.18
CA PHE A 4 46.26 30.59 -7.10
C PHE A 4 46.42 29.27 -6.33
N ASP A 5 45.43 28.39 -6.44
CA ASP A 5 45.52 27.07 -5.80
C ASP A 5 46.54 26.23 -6.57
N VAL A 6 47.58 25.79 -5.86
CA VAL A 6 48.60 24.91 -6.42
C VAL A 6 47.94 23.58 -6.78
N PRO A 7 48.04 23.10 -8.03
CA PRO A 7 47.40 21.85 -8.43
C PRO A 7 48.01 20.64 -7.71
N CYS A 8 47.19 19.63 -7.43
CA CYS A 8 47.62 18.38 -6.81
C CYS A 8 47.93 17.29 -7.85
N CYS A 9 48.89 16.43 -7.54
CA CYS A 9 49.22 15.24 -8.32
C CYS A 9 48.09 14.21 -8.23
N SER A 10 47.54 13.75 -9.36
CA SER A 10 46.40 12.81 -9.31
C SER A 10 46.78 11.37 -8.94
N VAL A 11 48.06 11.10 -8.64
CA VAL A 11 48.56 9.76 -8.27
C VAL A 11 48.77 9.66 -6.75
N CYS A 12 49.42 10.65 -6.13
CA CYS A 12 49.65 10.69 -4.69
C CYS A 12 48.73 11.67 -3.94
N TYR A 13 48.00 12.53 -4.64
CA TYR A 13 47.14 13.60 -4.10
C TYR A 13 47.89 14.70 -3.33
N GLU A 14 49.21 14.80 -3.46
CA GLU A 14 50.04 15.86 -2.87
C GLU A 14 50.22 17.06 -3.83
N TYR A 15 50.54 18.24 -3.30
CA TYR A 15 50.77 19.45 -4.09
C TYR A 15 51.99 19.30 -5.03
N LEU A 16 51.87 19.81 -6.24
CA LEU A 16 52.92 19.79 -7.26
C LEU A 16 53.95 20.90 -6.99
N THR A 17 54.84 20.70 -6.00
CA THR A 17 55.83 21.71 -5.55
C THR A 17 57.26 21.47 -6.06
N SER A 18 57.70 20.23 -6.22
CA SER A 18 59.06 19.87 -6.65
C SER A 18 59.08 18.61 -7.52
N ASP A 19 60.19 18.37 -8.21
CA ASP A 19 60.44 17.19 -9.05
C ASP A 19 59.29 16.87 -10.02
N LEU A 20 58.85 17.89 -10.75
CA LEU A 20 57.69 17.82 -11.62
C LEU A 20 58.06 17.31 -13.01
N CYS A 21 57.11 16.64 -13.64
CA CYS A 21 57.21 16.24 -15.04
C CYS A 21 55.86 16.35 -15.74
N ALA A 22 55.90 16.71 -17.02
CA ALA A 22 54.72 16.79 -17.88
C ALA A 22 54.72 15.67 -18.91
N LEU A 23 53.53 15.14 -19.20
CA LEU A 23 53.33 14.20 -20.30
C LEU A 23 53.30 14.94 -21.64
N THR A 24 54.23 14.60 -22.55
CA THR A 24 54.37 15.19 -23.90
C THR A 24 53.09 15.25 -24.73
N ARG A 25 52.17 14.29 -24.58
CA ARG A 25 50.97 14.18 -25.41
C ARG A 25 49.76 14.95 -24.88
N CYS A 26 49.62 15.07 -23.56
CA CYS A 26 48.41 15.63 -22.94
C CYS A 26 48.69 16.78 -21.96
N GLY A 27 49.97 17.10 -21.68
CA GLY A 27 50.35 18.23 -20.82
C GLY A 27 50.11 18.03 -19.32
N HIS A 28 49.39 16.99 -18.89
CA HIS A 28 49.18 16.70 -17.47
C HIS A 28 50.50 16.54 -16.71
N VAL A 29 50.57 17.17 -15.53
CA VAL A 29 51.76 17.27 -14.68
C VAL A 29 51.65 16.35 -13.47
N TYR A 30 52.75 15.69 -13.13
CA TYR A 30 52.87 14.77 -12.00
C TYR A 30 54.24 14.93 -11.33
N HIS A 31 54.40 14.44 -10.10
CA HIS A 31 55.73 14.15 -9.57
C HIS A 31 56.40 13.07 -10.42
N ARG A 32 57.68 13.28 -10.73
CA ARG A 32 58.50 12.39 -11.56
C ARG A 32 58.45 10.95 -11.06
N HIS A 33 58.53 10.76 -9.73
CA HIS A 33 58.49 9.43 -9.13
C HIS A 33 57.12 8.75 -9.29
N CYS A 34 56.02 9.49 -9.12
CA CYS A 34 54.66 8.96 -9.22
C CYS A 34 54.35 8.42 -10.60
N ILE A 35 54.67 9.19 -11.65
CA ILE A 35 54.39 8.75 -13.01
C ILE A 35 55.36 7.67 -13.47
N ALA A 36 56.62 7.67 -13.00
CA ALA A 36 57.57 6.60 -13.27
C ALA A 36 57.06 5.26 -12.73
N GLN A 37 56.65 5.21 -11.45
CA GLN A 37 56.05 4.02 -10.85
C GLN A 37 54.80 3.55 -11.62
N TRP A 38 53.95 4.48 -12.04
CA TRP A 38 52.75 4.17 -12.83
C TRP A 38 53.09 3.49 -14.15
N THR A 39 54.09 4.02 -14.87
CA THR A 39 54.54 3.45 -16.15
C THR A 39 55.33 2.14 -16.00
N GLU A 40 55.95 1.89 -14.84
CA GLU A 40 56.65 0.63 -14.56
C GLU A 40 55.68 -0.51 -14.20
N ARG A 41 54.60 -0.21 -13.46
CA ARG A 41 53.59 -1.20 -13.06
C ARG A 41 52.66 -1.61 -14.19
N THR A 42 52.47 -0.73 -15.17
CA THR A 42 51.64 -1.01 -16.35
C THR A 42 52.49 -1.65 -17.43
N ASP A 43 51.94 -2.61 -18.19
CA ASP A 43 52.66 -3.23 -19.30
C ASP A 43 53.31 -2.14 -20.17
N LYS A 44 54.62 -2.23 -20.42
CA LYS A 44 55.43 -1.19 -21.09
C LYS A 44 54.88 -0.70 -22.43
N HIS A 45 53.98 -1.45 -23.04
CA HIS A 45 53.32 -1.15 -24.32
C HIS A 45 51.90 -0.55 -24.20
N LYS A 46 51.39 -0.35 -22.98
CA LYS A 46 50.01 0.11 -22.71
C LYS A 46 49.90 1.20 -21.64
N ALA A 47 51.02 1.76 -21.17
CA ALA A 47 50.99 2.83 -20.18
C ALA A 47 50.24 4.07 -20.72
N GLY A 48 49.13 4.42 -20.07
CA GLY A 48 48.31 5.59 -20.38
C GLY A 48 48.34 6.62 -19.24
N CYS A 49 48.09 7.88 -19.57
CA CYS A 49 47.95 8.97 -18.60
C CYS A 49 46.89 8.62 -17.53
N PRO A 50 47.19 8.76 -16.23
CA PRO A 50 46.22 8.50 -15.16
C PRO A 50 44.92 9.32 -15.28
N LEU A 51 45.00 10.54 -15.83
CA LEU A 51 43.85 11.45 -15.96
C LEU A 51 43.03 11.21 -17.24
N CYS A 52 43.67 11.24 -18.40
CA CYS A 52 42.97 11.21 -19.69
C CYS A 52 43.19 9.93 -20.50
N ARG A 53 43.98 8.98 -19.99
CA ARG A 53 44.30 7.69 -20.64
C ARG A 53 45.02 7.81 -21.99
N CYS A 54 45.48 9.00 -22.38
CA CYS A 54 46.34 9.17 -23.56
C CYS A 54 47.62 8.32 -23.42
N HIS A 55 48.01 7.64 -24.50
CA HIS A 55 49.20 6.79 -24.54
C HIS A 55 50.48 7.57 -24.22
N ILE A 56 51.29 7.05 -23.30
CA ILE A 56 52.56 7.64 -22.88
C ILE A 56 53.69 6.97 -23.68
N PRO A 57 54.39 7.68 -24.59
CA PRO A 57 55.52 7.09 -25.30
C PRO A 57 56.72 6.86 -24.35
N PRO A 58 57.65 5.94 -24.67
CA PRO A 58 58.79 5.60 -23.80
C PRO A 58 59.72 6.78 -23.43
N LYS A 59 59.72 7.85 -24.23
CA LYS A 59 60.43 9.13 -23.96
C LYS A 59 59.45 10.28 -23.76
N GLY A 60 58.25 9.98 -23.28
CA GLY A 60 57.11 10.90 -23.22
C GLY A 60 57.05 11.81 -22.00
N LEU A 61 58.09 11.81 -21.18
CA LEU A 61 58.19 12.56 -19.94
C LEU A 61 59.16 13.72 -20.11
N ILE A 62 58.68 14.95 -19.93
CA ILE A 62 59.49 16.16 -19.90
C ILE A 62 59.63 16.60 -18.44
N GLU A 63 60.86 16.70 -17.96
CA GLU A 63 61.14 17.23 -16.63
C GLU A 63 60.93 18.75 -16.60
N LEU A 64 60.19 19.23 -15.61
CA LEU A 64 59.92 20.65 -15.41
C LEU A 64 60.83 21.17 -14.29
N LYS A 65 61.81 21.99 -14.67
CA LYS A 65 62.64 22.72 -13.71
C LYS A 65 61.93 24.04 -13.38
N LEU A 66 61.12 24.04 -12.34
CA LEU A 66 60.59 25.28 -11.79
C LEU A 66 61.63 25.85 -10.83
N GLU A 67 62.36 26.86 -11.30
CA GLU A 67 63.08 27.76 -10.41
C GLU A 67 62.04 28.74 -9.84
N CYS A 68 61.45 28.38 -8.71
CA CYS A 68 60.67 29.35 -7.94
C CYS A 68 61.69 30.31 -7.34
N GLY A 69 61.93 31.44 -8.01
CA GLY A 69 62.82 32.48 -7.51
C GLY A 69 62.31 32.96 -6.17
N GLU A 70 62.90 32.47 -5.08
CA GLU A 70 62.85 33.17 -3.81
C GLU A 70 63.52 34.52 -4.04
N HIS A 71 62.72 35.58 -4.21
CA HIS A 71 63.21 36.94 -4.05
C HIS A 71 63.61 37.13 -2.59
N ASN A 72 64.79 36.62 -2.23
CA ASN A 72 65.53 37.01 -1.05
C ASN A 72 65.99 38.46 -1.26
N GLY A 73 65.08 39.40 -0.97
CA GLY A 73 65.34 40.83 -0.95
C GLY A 73 66.48 41.12 0.01
N THR A 74 67.66 41.35 -0.54
CA THR A 74 68.83 41.78 0.23
C THR A 74 69.27 43.15 -0.28
N ARG A 75 69.39 44.11 0.67
CA ARG A 75 70.18 45.37 0.65
C ARG A 75 69.49 46.58 -0.04
N HIS A 76 69.61 47.85 0.38
CA HIS A 76 70.39 48.61 1.39
C HIS A 76 69.65 49.98 1.63
N PRO A 77 70.16 51.02 2.32
CA PRO A 77 69.44 51.92 3.24
C PRO A 77 69.29 53.33 2.64
N THR A 78 68.86 54.31 3.45
CA THR A 78 68.99 55.77 3.25
C THR A 78 67.95 56.50 2.40
N GLU A 79 66.68 56.54 2.84
CA GLU A 79 65.84 57.75 2.76
C GLU A 79 64.98 57.75 4.04
N GLY A 80 65.15 58.75 4.91
CA GLY A 80 64.77 58.66 6.33
C GLY A 80 63.52 59.42 6.74
N ASP A 81 62.84 60.14 5.83
CA ASP A 81 61.73 61.02 6.22
C ASP A 81 60.51 60.90 5.29
N THR A 82 60.69 60.94 3.97
CA THR A 82 59.59 60.76 2.99
C THR A 82 59.04 59.34 2.92
N THR A 83 59.89 58.34 3.12
CA THR A 83 59.53 56.92 3.14
C THR A 83 58.65 56.56 4.33
N ARG A 84 58.79 57.28 5.46
CA ARG A 84 58.06 57.00 6.68
C ARG A 84 56.59 57.43 6.58
N GLU A 85 56.32 58.57 5.93
CA GLU A 85 54.95 59.02 5.61
C GLU A 85 54.28 58.12 4.57
N LEU A 86 54.97 57.76 3.48
CA LEU A 86 54.44 56.84 2.47
C LEU A 86 54.10 55.46 3.07
N THR A 87 54.96 54.93 3.95
CA THR A 87 54.66 53.68 4.65
C THR A 87 53.49 53.82 5.64
N SER A 88 53.22 55.02 6.17
CA SER A 88 52.09 55.25 7.08
C SER A 88 50.77 55.24 6.32
N GLU A 89 50.70 55.89 5.16
CA GLU A 89 49.52 55.89 4.27
C GLU A 89 49.20 54.47 3.76
N GLU A 90 50.23 53.71 3.37
CA GLU A 90 50.07 52.31 2.96
C GLU A 90 49.54 51.44 4.10
N ILE A 91 50.00 51.65 5.34
CA ILE A 91 49.50 50.94 6.53
C ILE A 91 48.02 51.28 6.78
N GLU A 92 47.62 52.54 6.60
CA GLU A 92 46.24 52.97 6.77
C GLU A 92 45.31 52.38 5.69
N ASP A 93 45.73 52.38 4.42
CA ASP A 93 44.97 51.73 3.34
C ASP A 93 44.83 50.21 3.57
N LEU A 94 45.91 49.54 4.00
CA LEU A 94 45.85 48.12 4.34
C LEU A 94 44.91 47.84 5.52
N ARG A 95 44.90 48.71 6.55
CA ARG A 95 43.94 48.61 7.66
C ARG A 95 42.51 48.80 7.18
N HIS A 96 42.25 49.76 6.30
CA HIS A 96 40.92 49.98 5.73
C HIS A 96 40.47 48.77 4.90
N ARG A 97 41.32 48.23 4.03
CA ARG A 97 41.03 47.02 3.25
C ARG A 97 40.80 45.80 4.13
N LEU A 98 41.57 45.64 5.21
CA LEU A 98 41.39 44.56 6.16
C LEU A 98 40.05 44.70 6.91
N ALA A 99 39.69 45.91 7.32
CA ALA A 99 38.39 46.18 7.94
C ALA A 99 37.24 45.88 6.98
N GLN A 100 37.35 46.31 5.71
CA GLN A 100 36.36 46.02 4.67
C GLN A 100 36.23 44.51 4.44
N ALA A 101 37.35 43.81 4.24
CA ALA A 101 37.35 42.36 4.05
C ALA A 101 36.80 41.60 5.27
N SER A 102 37.01 42.13 6.48
CA SER A 102 36.41 41.58 7.70
C SER A 102 34.90 41.77 7.73
N SER A 103 34.40 42.94 7.30
CA SER A 103 32.96 43.20 7.17
C SER A 103 32.32 42.28 6.13
N ASP A 104 32.90 42.20 4.93
CA ASP A 104 32.40 41.35 3.84
C ASP A 104 32.38 39.88 4.25
N LYS A 105 33.37 39.43 5.04
CA LYS A 105 33.41 38.06 5.57
C LYS A 105 32.23 37.80 6.52
N LEU A 106 31.89 38.75 7.39
CA LEU A 106 30.76 38.60 8.31
C LEU A 106 29.44 38.55 7.53
N ASP A 107 29.26 39.42 6.54
CA ASP A 107 28.06 39.44 5.68
C ASP A 107 27.90 38.12 4.90
N LEU A 108 29.00 37.59 4.36
CA LEU A 108 28.98 36.29 3.69
C LEU A 108 28.69 35.14 4.65
N GLN A 109 29.22 35.18 5.88
CA GLN A 109 28.92 34.19 6.91
C GLN A 109 27.44 34.19 7.30
N GLU A 110 26.83 35.37 7.44
CA GLU A 110 25.39 35.50 7.70
C GLU A 110 24.55 34.93 6.55
N ARG A 111 24.91 35.22 5.29
CA ARG A 111 24.23 34.66 4.12
C ARG A 111 24.36 33.15 4.04
N CYS A 112 25.54 32.60 4.31
CA CYS A 112 25.74 31.14 4.35
C CYS A 112 24.84 30.50 5.42
N ALA A 113 24.80 31.07 6.64
CA ALA A 113 23.94 30.56 7.71
C ALA A 113 22.45 30.64 7.34
N ALA A 114 22.01 31.71 6.67
CA ALA A 114 20.64 31.82 6.18
C ALA A 114 20.28 30.74 5.16
N ILE A 115 21.16 30.50 4.18
CA ILE A 115 20.99 29.46 3.15
C ILE A 115 21.02 28.06 3.77
N GLU A 116 21.87 27.81 4.77
CA GLU A 116 21.93 26.53 5.49
C GLU A 116 20.63 26.25 6.27
N ASN A 117 20.06 27.27 6.92
CA ASN A 117 18.77 27.19 7.59
C ASN A 117 17.63 26.92 6.60
N GLU A 118 17.62 27.62 5.46
CA GLU A 118 16.62 27.41 4.40
C GLU A 118 16.72 25.99 3.82
N ASN A 119 17.93 25.52 3.50
CA ASN A 119 18.15 24.16 3.03
C ASN A 119 17.68 23.12 4.05
N SER A 120 17.92 23.34 5.34
CA SER A 120 17.45 22.45 6.41
C SER A 120 15.92 22.42 6.46
N SER A 121 15.27 23.59 6.41
CA SER A 121 13.80 23.70 6.39
C SER A 121 13.18 23.03 5.15
N LEU A 122 13.79 23.20 3.97
CA LEU A 122 13.35 22.55 2.74
C LEU A 122 13.52 21.02 2.80
N GLN A 123 14.61 20.53 3.40
CA GLN A 123 14.81 19.10 3.61
C GLN A 123 13.76 18.50 4.54
N GLU A 124 13.43 19.18 5.63
CA GLU A 124 12.36 18.77 6.55
C GLU A 124 10.99 18.75 5.85
N ALA A 125 10.66 19.78 5.07
CA ALA A 125 9.42 19.84 4.30
C ALA A 125 9.33 18.71 3.25
N LEU A 126 10.44 18.40 2.57
CA LEU A 126 10.51 17.31 1.60
C LEU A 126 10.31 15.95 2.29
N LEU A 127 10.92 15.74 3.47
CA LEU A 127 10.73 14.54 4.26
C LEU A 127 9.27 14.38 4.69
N HIS A 128 8.65 15.45 5.23
CA HIS A 128 7.24 15.44 5.60
C HIS A 128 6.34 15.09 4.40
N SER A 129 6.55 15.71 3.24
CA SER A 129 5.77 15.41 2.03
C SER A 129 5.98 13.98 1.54
N ARG A 130 7.19 13.43 1.70
CA ARG A 130 7.47 12.02 1.37
C ARG A 130 6.71 11.07 2.29
N ASP A 131 6.68 11.35 3.59
CA ASP A 131 5.96 10.52 4.58
C ASP A 131 4.44 10.59 4.34
N GLU A 132 3.91 11.78 4.06
CA GLU A 132 2.50 11.97 3.69
C GLU A 132 2.14 11.17 2.42
N ASN A 133 2.98 11.22 1.39
CA ASN A 133 2.79 10.42 0.18
C ASN A 133 2.85 8.91 0.46
N ALA A 134 3.69 8.45 1.39
CA ALA A 134 3.76 7.05 1.78
C ALA A 134 2.46 6.60 2.47
N VAL A 135 1.91 7.43 3.38
CA VAL A 135 0.62 7.18 4.03
C VAL A 135 -0.51 7.12 2.99
N LEU A 136 -0.61 8.12 2.12
CA LEU A 136 -1.62 8.16 1.05
C LEU A 136 -1.48 6.98 0.08
N SER A 137 -0.25 6.52 -0.18
CA SER A 137 -0.03 5.34 -1.01
C SER A 137 -0.54 4.07 -0.33
N SER A 138 -0.35 3.92 0.99
CA SER A 138 -0.89 2.79 1.76
C SER A 138 -2.42 2.80 1.77
N GLU A 139 -3.03 3.95 2.05
CA GLU A 139 -4.50 4.11 2.03
C GLU A 139 -5.09 3.78 0.65
N ASN A 140 -4.41 4.16 -0.44
CA ASN A 140 -4.83 3.80 -1.79
C ASN A 140 -4.78 2.29 -2.05
N GLU A 141 -3.80 1.58 -1.52
CA GLU A 141 -3.76 0.12 -1.63
C GLU A 141 -4.88 -0.54 -0.82
N ASP A 142 -5.14 -0.06 0.40
CA ASP A 142 -6.25 -0.54 1.22
C ASP A 142 -7.61 -0.31 0.55
N LEU A 143 -7.84 0.88 -0.01
CA LEU A 143 -9.04 1.20 -0.77
C LEU A 143 -9.20 0.32 -2.02
N LYS A 144 -8.11 -0.03 -2.71
CA LYS A 144 -8.15 -0.98 -3.84
C LYS A 144 -8.57 -2.38 -3.37
N LEU A 145 -8.06 -2.85 -2.23
CA LEU A 145 -8.46 -4.12 -1.65
C LEU A 145 -9.95 -4.12 -1.26
N GLU A 146 -10.43 -3.04 -0.67
CA GLU A 146 -11.85 -2.88 -0.31
C GLU A 146 -12.75 -2.87 -1.55
N VAL A 147 -12.36 -2.14 -2.60
CA VAL A 147 -13.08 -2.12 -3.88
C VAL A 147 -13.12 -3.52 -4.51
N ALA A 148 -12.03 -4.28 -4.45
CA ALA A 148 -11.99 -5.66 -4.93
C ALA A 148 -12.95 -6.56 -4.12
N ALA A 149 -12.94 -6.46 -2.78
CA ALA A 149 -13.85 -7.19 -1.92
C ALA A 149 -15.32 -6.86 -2.23
N ASN A 150 -15.65 -5.57 -2.32
CA ASN A 150 -17.00 -5.10 -2.66
C ASN A 150 -17.46 -5.60 -4.03
N LYS A 151 -16.57 -5.62 -5.03
CA LYS A 151 -16.86 -6.18 -6.35
C LYS A 151 -17.25 -7.66 -6.27
N THR A 152 -16.56 -8.47 -5.46
CA THR A 152 -16.94 -9.89 -5.27
C THR A 152 -18.29 -10.05 -4.58
N THR A 153 -18.59 -9.21 -3.59
CA THR A 153 -19.88 -9.22 -2.88
C THR A 153 -21.02 -8.84 -3.83
N ILE A 154 -20.84 -7.80 -4.65
CA ILE A 154 -21.81 -7.40 -5.67
C ILE A 154 -22.08 -8.55 -6.65
N ALA A 155 -21.04 -9.24 -7.12
CA ALA A 155 -21.19 -10.39 -8.01
C ALA A 155 -22.00 -11.54 -7.37
N LYS A 156 -21.76 -11.85 -6.09
CA LYS A 156 -22.53 -12.85 -5.33
C LYS A 156 -24.00 -12.45 -5.19
N LEU A 157 -24.26 -11.18 -4.89
CA LEU A 157 -25.63 -10.66 -4.78
C LEU A 157 -26.36 -10.71 -6.13
N GLN A 158 -25.68 -10.39 -7.23
CA GLN A 158 -26.24 -10.51 -8.57
C GLN A 158 -26.62 -11.96 -8.91
N ASP A 159 -25.75 -12.92 -8.59
CA ASP A 159 -26.06 -14.36 -8.75
C ASP A 159 -27.30 -14.76 -7.94
N LEU A 160 -27.40 -14.35 -6.67
CA LEU A 160 -28.57 -14.60 -5.85
C LEU A 160 -29.86 -13.99 -6.43
N ILE A 161 -29.78 -12.75 -6.94
CA ILE A 161 -30.91 -12.09 -7.61
C ILE A 161 -31.34 -12.88 -8.84
N THR A 162 -30.40 -13.37 -9.66
CA THR A 162 -30.73 -14.16 -10.85
C THR A 162 -31.38 -15.50 -10.49
N LYS A 163 -30.90 -16.16 -9.43
CA LYS A 163 -31.51 -17.38 -8.88
C LYS A 163 -32.91 -17.14 -8.33
N GLN A 164 -33.17 -16.00 -7.70
CA GLN A 164 -34.51 -15.65 -7.23
C GLN A 164 -35.45 -15.32 -8.40
N LYS A 165 -34.99 -14.57 -9.41
CA LYS A 165 -35.76 -14.29 -10.62
C LYS A 165 -36.19 -15.55 -11.37
N THR A 166 -35.29 -16.53 -11.51
CA THR A 166 -35.62 -17.81 -12.15
C THR A 166 -36.61 -18.64 -11.34
N LYS A 167 -36.53 -18.62 -10.00
CA LYS A 167 -37.52 -19.25 -9.12
C LYS A 167 -38.89 -18.58 -9.23
N LEU A 168 -38.94 -17.25 -9.22
CA LEU A 168 -40.18 -16.49 -9.40
C LEU A 168 -40.84 -16.83 -10.73
N LYS A 169 -40.07 -16.86 -11.83
CA LYS A 169 -40.59 -17.26 -13.14
C LYS A 169 -41.21 -18.67 -13.12
N LYS A 170 -40.55 -19.64 -12.49
CA LYS A 170 -41.12 -21.00 -12.34
C LYS A 170 -42.42 -21.00 -11.52
N LEU A 171 -42.51 -20.19 -10.47
CA LEU A 171 -43.73 -20.06 -9.68
C LEU A 171 -44.84 -19.35 -10.46
N GLU A 172 -44.51 -18.36 -11.28
CA GLU A 172 -45.44 -17.71 -12.21
C GLU A 172 -45.96 -18.71 -13.24
N ASP A 173 -45.09 -19.55 -13.81
CA ASP A 173 -45.49 -20.61 -14.75
C ASP A 173 -46.43 -21.62 -14.08
N VAL A 174 -46.11 -22.06 -12.86
CA VAL A 174 -47.00 -22.95 -12.06
C VAL A 174 -48.31 -22.26 -11.72
N HIS A 175 -48.29 -20.99 -11.31
CA HIS A 175 -49.49 -20.22 -11.02
C HIS A 175 -50.36 -20.07 -12.27
N ASN A 176 -49.76 -19.83 -13.44
CA ASN A 176 -50.48 -19.75 -14.71
C ASN A 176 -51.09 -21.10 -15.13
N TYR A 177 -50.40 -22.21 -14.87
CA TYR A 177 -50.93 -23.56 -15.10
C TYR A 177 -52.07 -23.92 -14.13
N LEU A 178 -51.93 -23.56 -12.85
CA LEU A 178 -52.94 -23.80 -11.82
C LEU A 178 -54.08 -22.80 -11.85
N LYS A 179 -53.94 -21.69 -12.58
CA LYS A 179 -55.00 -20.73 -12.80
C LYS A 179 -56.15 -21.54 -13.41
N PRO A 180 -57.26 -21.74 -12.70
CA PRO A 180 -58.42 -22.35 -13.31
C PRO A 180 -58.79 -21.38 -14.42
N GLU A 181 -58.60 -21.79 -15.67
CA GLU A 181 -59.51 -21.26 -16.68
C GLU A 181 -60.89 -21.52 -16.09
N GLU A 182 -61.73 -20.50 -16.00
CA GLU A 182 -63.11 -20.59 -15.50
C GLU A 182 -64.00 -21.46 -16.43
N LEU A 183 -63.41 -22.41 -17.14
CA LEU A 183 -64.05 -23.54 -17.80
C LEU A 183 -64.33 -24.58 -16.72
N GLY A 184 -65.50 -24.43 -16.08
CA GLY A 184 -65.99 -25.32 -15.04
C GLY A 184 -65.86 -26.81 -15.39
N ASP A 185 -65.88 -27.64 -14.35
CA ASP A 185 -65.76 -29.12 -14.33
C ASP A 185 -66.52 -29.88 -15.44
N SER A 186 -67.50 -29.25 -16.10
CA SER A 186 -68.23 -29.76 -17.25
C SER A 186 -67.40 -29.83 -18.54
N SER A 187 -66.45 -28.91 -18.76
CA SER A 187 -65.64 -28.81 -19.98
C SER A 187 -64.62 -29.94 -20.09
N TYR A 188 -63.91 -30.27 -19.01
CA TYR A 188 -62.92 -31.34 -19.02
C TYR A 188 -63.58 -32.72 -19.20
N LYS A 189 -64.75 -32.94 -18.59
CA LYS A 189 -65.52 -34.17 -18.74
C LYS A 189 -66.07 -34.36 -20.16
N THR A 190 -66.46 -33.28 -20.84
CA THR A 190 -66.92 -33.35 -22.24
C THR A 190 -65.74 -33.56 -23.19
N HIS A 191 -64.60 -32.92 -22.95
CA HIS A 191 -63.38 -33.13 -23.73
C HIS A 191 -62.86 -34.57 -23.60
N LEU A 192 -62.81 -35.13 -22.38
CA LEU A 192 -62.46 -36.54 -22.17
C LEU A 192 -63.43 -37.53 -22.84
N LYS A 193 -64.69 -37.15 -23.06
CA LYS A 193 -65.64 -37.98 -23.82
C LYS A 193 -65.39 -37.92 -25.32
N SER A 194 -64.88 -36.79 -25.83
CA SER A 194 -64.58 -36.61 -27.26
C SER A 194 -63.31 -37.32 -27.73
N LEU A 195 -62.38 -37.63 -26.82
CA LEU A 195 -61.14 -38.34 -27.15
C LEU A 195 -61.39 -39.82 -27.46
N SER A 196 -60.65 -40.36 -28.42
CA SER A 196 -60.56 -41.80 -28.68
C SER A 196 -59.89 -42.54 -27.51
N PRO A 197 -60.04 -43.87 -27.40
CA PRO A 197 -59.37 -44.65 -26.36
C PRO A 197 -57.84 -44.51 -26.40
N GLU A 198 -57.25 -44.40 -27.59
CA GLU A 198 -55.81 -44.26 -27.78
C GLU A 198 -55.29 -42.89 -27.30
N GLU A 199 -56.01 -41.80 -27.60
CA GLU A 199 -55.66 -40.47 -27.10
C GLU A 199 -55.78 -40.37 -25.58
N LYS A 200 -56.79 -41.03 -24.98
CA LYS A 200 -56.92 -41.10 -23.52
C LYS A 200 -55.74 -41.85 -22.90
N LEU A 201 -55.31 -42.94 -23.53
CA LEU A 201 -54.16 -43.70 -23.08
C LEU A 201 -52.88 -42.86 -23.15
N ASN A 202 -52.64 -42.14 -24.24
CA ASN A 202 -51.49 -41.25 -24.38
C ASN A 202 -51.50 -40.12 -23.35
N LEU A 203 -52.67 -39.52 -23.09
CA LEU A 203 -52.82 -38.49 -22.05
C LEU A 203 -52.51 -39.05 -20.65
N LEU A 204 -52.95 -40.26 -20.34
CA LEU A 204 -52.62 -40.94 -19.08
C LEU A 204 -51.13 -41.28 -18.99
N ILE A 205 -50.51 -41.77 -20.06
CA ILE A 205 -49.07 -42.07 -20.11
C ILE A 205 -48.25 -40.80 -19.83
N ASN A 206 -48.57 -39.70 -20.50
CA ASN A 206 -47.90 -38.41 -20.28
C ASN A 206 -48.09 -37.95 -18.84
N ARG A 207 -49.31 -38.08 -18.29
CA ARG A 207 -49.58 -37.70 -16.91
C ARG A 207 -48.83 -38.56 -15.90
N VAL A 208 -48.70 -39.86 -16.16
CA VAL A 208 -47.89 -40.76 -15.33
C VAL A 208 -46.42 -40.34 -15.38
N ALA A 209 -45.87 -40.06 -16.56
CA ALA A 209 -44.49 -39.60 -16.71
C ALA A 209 -44.23 -38.27 -15.97
N GLU A 210 -45.16 -37.32 -16.02
CA GLU A 210 -45.08 -36.08 -15.23
C GLU A 210 -45.06 -36.36 -13.72
N LEU A 211 -45.98 -37.22 -13.25
CA LEU A 211 -46.08 -37.57 -11.82
C LEU A 211 -44.84 -38.33 -11.35
N GLU A 212 -44.26 -39.19 -12.18
CA GLU A 212 -42.98 -39.84 -11.92
C GLU A 212 -41.84 -38.82 -11.76
N GLY A 213 -41.79 -37.80 -12.64
CA GLY A 213 -40.84 -36.69 -12.53
C GLY A 213 -40.99 -35.88 -11.24
N VAL A 214 -42.23 -35.59 -10.84
CA VAL A 214 -42.54 -34.94 -9.56
C VAL A 214 -42.10 -35.82 -8.39
N ASN A 215 -42.42 -37.11 -8.43
CA ASN A 215 -42.07 -38.07 -7.37
C ASN A 215 -40.54 -38.21 -7.21
N LYS A 216 -39.80 -38.21 -8.33
CA LYS A 216 -38.33 -38.19 -8.33
C LYS A 216 -37.79 -36.93 -7.65
N THR A 217 -38.32 -35.77 -8.02
CA THR A 217 -37.91 -34.48 -7.40
C THR A 217 -38.18 -34.47 -5.90
N LEU A 218 -39.35 -34.96 -5.46
CA LEU A 218 -39.68 -35.07 -4.04
C LEU A 218 -38.76 -36.05 -3.30
N SER A 219 -38.38 -37.15 -3.93
CA SER A 219 -37.43 -38.12 -3.38
C SER A 219 -36.03 -37.52 -3.22
N GLU A 220 -35.53 -36.78 -4.21
CA GLU A 220 -34.25 -36.05 -4.12
C GLU A 220 -34.27 -35.00 -3.00
N LEU A 221 -35.38 -34.27 -2.86
CA LEU A 221 -35.55 -33.28 -1.80
C LEU A 221 -35.59 -33.92 -0.41
N ARG A 222 -36.30 -35.04 -0.26
CA ARG A 222 -36.31 -35.84 0.98
C ARG A 222 -34.89 -36.27 1.35
N ASP A 223 -34.13 -36.80 0.40
CA ASP A 223 -32.78 -37.29 0.65
C ASP A 223 -31.82 -36.15 0.99
N PHE A 224 -31.97 -34.99 0.34
CA PHE A 224 -31.24 -33.77 0.68
C PHE A 224 -31.48 -33.34 2.12
N TRP A 225 -32.75 -33.27 2.54
CA TRP A 225 -33.11 -32.90 3.92
C TRP A 225 -32.64 -33.94 4.93
N LYS A 226 -32.72 -35.23 4.60
CA LYS A 226 -32.16 -36.30 5.44
C LYS A 226 -30.67 -36.09 5.70
N ARG A 227 -29.86 -35.81 4.67
CA ARG A 227 -28.43 -35.50 4.83
C ARG A 227 -28.18 -34.25 5.68
N LYS A 228 -29.00 -33.21 5.50
CA LYS A 228 -28.92 -31.97 6.31
C LYS A 228 -29.22 -32.25 7.79
N CYS A 229 -30.27 -33.01 8.09
CA CYS A 229 -30.60 -33.44 9.44
C CYS A 229 -29.47 -34.28 10.06
N GLU A 230 -28.92 -35.26 9.33
CA GLU A 230 -27.78 -36.07 9.78
C GLU A 230 -26.51 -35.23 10.05
N LYS A 231 -26.25 -34.21 9.23
CA LYS A 231 -25.14 -33.27 9.46
C LYS A 231 -25.36 -32.45 10.73
N MET A 232 -26.53 -31.85 10.89
CA MET A 232 -26.88 -31.05 12.06
C MET A 232 -26.85 -31.90 13.35
N ASN A 233 -27.33 -33.15 13.29
CA ASN A 233 -27.25 -34.08 14.41
C ASN A 233 -25.80 -34.42 14.80
N ARG A 234 -24.89 -34.57 13.83
CA ARG A 234 -23.46 -34.77 14.11
C ARG A 234 -22.84 -33.54 14.78
N GLU A 235 -23.13 -32.34 14.29
CA GLU A 235 -22.65 -31.09 14.90
C GLU A 235 -23.16 -30.93 16.34
N TYR A 236 -24.43 -31.24 16.58
CA TYR A 236 -25.02 -31.25 17.91
C TYR A 236 -24.31 -32.23 18.87
N LEU A 237 -24.05 -33.46 18.43
CA LEU A 237 -23.34 -34.47 19.25
C LEU A 237 -21.90 -34.07 19.57
N MET A 238 -21.21 -33.38 18.65
CA MET A 238 -19.87 -32.84 18.93
C MET A 238 -19.94 -31.75 20.00
N LEU A 239 -20.87 -30.80 19.85
CA LEU A 239 -21.07 -29.72 20.83
C LEU A 239 -21.46 -30.26 22.21
N GLU A 240 -22.31 -31.28 22.26
CA GLU A 240 -22.69 -31.96 23.50
C GLU A 240 -21.48 -32.60 24.20
N ARG A 241 -20.59 -33.23 23.43
CA ARG A 241 -19.35 -33.83 23.95
C ARG A 241 -18.40 -32.77 24.50
N GLU A 242 -18.21 -31.66 23.77
CA GLU A 242 -17.38 -30.53 24.21
C GLU A 242 -17.92 -29.86 25.47
N TYR A 243 -19.24 -29.69 25.56
CA TYR A 243 -19.91 -29.16 26.74
C TYR A 243 -19.70 -30.06 27.96
N LYS A 244 -19.92 -31.37 27.80
CA LYS A 244 -19.64 -32.37 28.85
C LYS A 244 -18.17 -32.35 29.29
N ALA A 245 -17.23 -32.28 28.36
CA ALA A 245 -15.80 -32.20 28.67
C ALA A 245 -15.43 -30.90 29.41
N SER A 246 -16.10 -29.79 29.11
CA SER A 246 -15.91 -28.51 29.81
C SER A 246 -16.45 -28.56 31.25
N LEU A 247 -17.62 -29.17 31.46
CA LEU A 247 -18.18 -29.42 32.80
C LEU A 247 -17.27 -30.30 33.66
N SER A 248 -16.74 -31.39 33.11
CA SER A 248 -15.79 -32.25 33.84
C SER A 248 -14.51 -31.51 34.22
N ARG A 249 -14.02 -30.58 33.38
CA ARG A 249 -12.87 -29.72 33.72
C ARG A 249 -13.16 -28.74 34.85
N HIS A 250 -14.38 -28.22 34.95
CA HIS A 250 -14.76 -27.29 36.02
C HIS A 250 -15.05 -28.02 37.34
N SER A 251 -15.56 -29.26 37.29
CA SER A 251 -15.78 -30.09 38.49
C SER A 251 -14.49 -30.66 39.08
N ALA A 252 -13.40 -30.72 38.31
CA ALA A 252 -12.09 -31.21 38.75
C ALA A 252 -11.15 -30.07 39.19
N ALA A 253 -11.68 -28.87 39.44
CA ALA A 253 -10.92 -27.85 40.16
C ALA A 253 -10.53 -28.45 41.53
N PRO A 254 -9.23 -28.48 41.89
CA PRO A 254 -8.80 -29.10 43.12
C PRO A 254 -9.53 -28.43 44.27
N ALA A 255 -10.20 -29.23 45.10
CA ALA A 255 -10.60 -28.81 46.42
C ALA A 255 -9.37 -28.13 47.05
N PHE A 256 -9.46 -26.82 47.23
CA PHE A 256 -8.47 -26.04 47.94
C PHE A 256 -8.15 -26.84 49.21
N GLN A 257 -6.90 -27.29 49.35
CA GLN A 257 -6.47 -27.82 50.63
C GLN A 257 -6.81 -26.75 51.67
N PRO A 258 -7.57 -27.07 52.72
CA PRO A 258 -7.80 -26.11 53.78
C PRO A 258 -6.43 -25.70 54.30
N ASP A 259 -6.19 -24.39 54.26
CA ASP A 259 -5.01 -23.73 54.77
C ASP A 259 -4.69 -24.27 56.19
N PRO A 260 -3.51 -24.85 56.45
CA PRO A 260 -3.18 -25.46 57.74
C PRO A 260 -3.12 -24.48 58.93
N LEU A 261 -3.41 -23.19 58.72
CA LEU A 261 -3.23 -22.13 59.71
C LEU A 261 -4.52 -21.42 60.15
N HIS A 262 -5.71 -21.94 59.81
CA HIS A 262 -6.95 -21.40 60.37
C HIS A 262 -7.52 -22.27 61.49
N ASP A 263 -6.89 -22.10 62.66
CA ASP A 263 -7.44 -22.46 63.96
C ASP A 263 -8.53 -21.44 64.30
N ASN A 264 -9.80 -21.83 64.16
CA ASN A 264 -10.90 -21.14 64.83
C ASN A 264 -12.00 -22.14 65.19
N THR A 265 -11.87 -22.59 66.43
CA THR A 265 -12.91 -23.05 67.34
C THR A 265 -14.25 -22.33 67.16
N THR A 266 -15.29 -23.06 66.78
CA THR A 266 -16.58 -23.03 67.50
C THR A 266 -17.48 -24.21 67.12
N PRO A 267 -18.10 -24.89 68.10
CA PRO A 267 -19.01 -26.00 67.86
C PRO A 267 -20.45 -25.51 67.74
N TYR A 268 -21.23 -26.04 66.81
CA TYR A 268 -22.68 -26.10 66.99
C TYR A 268 -23.30 -27.29 66.25
N ASN A 269 -24.16 -27.97 67.00
CA ASN A 269 -24.89 -29.20 66.70
C ASN A 269 -26.04 -28.99 65.70
N GLY A 270 -26.52 -30.11 65.14
CA GLY A 270 -27.83 -30.26 64.51
C GLY A 270 -27.69 -31.04 63.20
N ASP A 271 -27.74 -32.37 63.27
CA ASP A 271 -28.96 -33.18 63.02
C ASP A 271 -29.28 -33.23 61.52
N ASP A 272 -28.95 -34.33 60.84
CA ASP A 272 -29.76 -35.55 60.71
C ASP A 272 -30.51 -35.54 59.35
N ILE A 273 -30.88 -36.73 58.86
CA ILE A 273 -31.76 -36.99 57.70
C ILE A 273 -31.07 -37.31 56.35
N ASP A 274 -30.80 -38.60 56.24
CA ASP A 274 -31.31 -39.55 55.23
C ASP A 274 -30.83 -39.61 53.77
N GLN A 275 -30.51 -40.86 53.46
CA GLN A 275 -30.36 -41.53 52.17
C GLN A 275 -31.63 -41.44 51.31
N GLU A 276 -31.49 -41.33 49.98
CA GLU A 276 -32.13 -42.24 48.99
C GLU A 276 -31.93 -41.76 47.52
N PRO A 277 -32.16 -42.64 46.51
CA PRO A 277 -31.24 -42.80 45.39
C PRO A 277 -31.74 -42.27 44.03
N ASP A 278 -30.83 -42.41 43.06
CA ASP A 278 -30.96 -42.19 41.61
C ASP A 278 -32.30 -42.60 40.99
N VAL A 279 -33.00 -41.63 40.39
CA VAL A 279 -34.06 -41.85 39.39
C VAL A 279 -33.70 -41.09 38.12
N PRO A 280 -33.55 -41.76 36.95
CA PRO A 280 -33.32 -41.07 35.69
C PRO A 280 -34.65 -40.47 35.17
N ARG A 281 -34.78 -39.14 35.26
CA ARG A 281 -35.86 -38.40 34.59
C ARG A 281 -35.72 -38.49 33.07
N LYS A 282 -36.56 -39.34 32.45
CA LYS A 282 -36.91 -39.24 31.02
C LYS A 282 -37.61 -37.91 30.76
N VAL A 283 -36.86 -36.92 30.27
CA VAL A 283 -37.44 -35.69 29.71
C VAL A 283 -37.85 -36.00 28.26
N ARG A 284 -39.14 -36.32 28.07
CA ARG A 284 -39.78 -36.17 26.75
C ARG A 284 -39.98 -34.67 26.52
N ARG A 285 -39.20 -34.06 25.63
CA ARG A 285 -39.56 -32.76 25.04
C ARG A 285 -40.24 -33.01 23.70
N ALA A 286 -41.56 -32.88 23.70
CA ALA A 286 -42.32 -32.58 22.51
C ALA A 286 -41.89 -31.19 22.01
N VAL A 287 -41.48 -31.09 20.75
CA VAL A 287 -41.25 -29.81 20.08
C VAL A 287 -42.55 -29.47 19.36
N ASP A 288 -43.23 -28.47 19.92
CA ASP A 288 -44.45 -27.89 19.37
C ASP A 288 -44.06 -26.89 18.28
N PHE A 289 -44.46 -27.13 17.03
CA PHE A 289 -44.22 -26.22 15.91
C PHE A 289 -45.35 -25.19 15.85
N GLY A 290 -45.29 -24.22 16.75
CA GLY A 290 -46.16 -23.04 16.72
C GLY A 290 -45.86 -22.14 15.53
N LEU A 291 -46.86 -21.97 14.67
CA LEU A 291 -46.94 -20.90 13.68
C LEU A 291 -46.68 -19.55 14.33
N VAL A 292 -45.70 -18.80 13.84
CA VAL A 292 -45.68 -17.34 13.99
C VAL A 292 -45.44 -16.71 12.63
N GLY A 293 -46.56 -16.39 11.98
CA GLY A 293 -46.58 -15.35 10.97
C GLY A 293 -46.47 -13.99 11.66
N SER A 294 -45.65 -13.09 11.12
CA SER A 294 -45.79 -11.66 11.37
C SER A 294 -45.27 -10.88 10.18
N LYS A 295 -46.23 -10.34 9.43
CA LYS A 295 -46.06 -9.23 8.51
C LYS A 295 -45.52 -8.02 9.30
N LYS A 296 -44.49 -7.34 8.79
CA LYS A 296 -44.32 -5.91 9.08
C LYS A 296 -43.85 -5.17 7.84
N VAL A 297 -44.65 -4.16 7.54
CA VAL A 297 -44.63 -3.24 6.40
C VAL A 297 -43.77 -2.02 6.78
N ILE A 298 -42.90 -1.64 5.85
CA ILE A 298 -42.50 -0.29 5.39
C ILE A 298 -42.39 0.85 6.42
N GLY A 299 -41.23 1.52 6.40
CA GLY A 299 -41.14 2.97 6.66
C GLY A 299 -39.83 3.41 7.31
N GLY A 300 -38.97 4.12 6.58
CA GLY A 300 -37.81 4.79 7.19
C GLY A 300 -36.71 5.21 6.22
N THR A 301 -37.00 6.15 5.31
CA THR A 301 -35.97 6.94 4.63
C THR A 301 -35.32 7.90 5.64
N LYS A 302 -34.03 7.73 5.93
CA LYS A 302 -33.22 8.73 6.62
C LYS A 302 -32.24 9.36 5.62
N THR A 303 -32.53 10.60 5.27
CA THR A 303 -31.60 11.58 4.69
C THR A 303 -30.48 11.87 5.68
N LEU A 304 -29.24 11.59 5.28
CA LEU A 304 -28.04 12.02 6.01
C LEU A 304 -27.62 13.40 5.51
N SER A 305 -27.58 14.34 6.45
CA SER A 305 -27.14 15.71 6.28
C SER A 305 -25.64 15.77 5.97
N ARG A 306 -25.30 16.48 4.89
CA ARG A 306 -23.95 16.79 4.42
C ARG A 306 -23.38 17.94 5.26
N THR A 307 -22.39 17.66 6.08
CA THR A 307 -21.63 18.67 6.83
C THR A 307 -20.75 19.47 5.87
N GLN A 308 -20.95 20.79 5.80
CA GLN A 308 -20.11 21.73 5.07
C GLN A 308 -18.82 21.97 5.83
N HIS A 309 -17.68 21.63 5.23
CA HIS A 309 -16.37 22.14 5.64
C HIS A 309 -16.12 23.49 4.98
N HIS A 310 -15.90 24.53 5.78
CA HIS A 310 -15.36 25.82 5.35
C HIS A 310 -13.89 25.63 4.98
N GLY A 311 -13.56 25.75 3.69
CA GLY A 311 -12.20 25.87 3.20
C GLY A 311 -11.71 27.31 3.31
N PHE A 312 -10.54 27.49 3.92
CA PHE A 312 -9.75 28.72 3.84
C PHE A 312 -9.20 28.86 2.41
N ALA A 313 -9.56 29.94 1.74
CA ALA A 313 -9.00 30.32 0.45
C ALA A 313 -7.78 31.21 0.68
N LEU A 314 -6.62 30.81 0.13
CA LEU A 314 -5.49 31.69 -0.11
C LEU A 314 -5.41 31.92 -1.61
N ASP A 315 -5.43 33.20 -2.01
CA ASP A 315 -5.36 33.64 -3.40
C ASP A 315 -4.00 33.30 -4.03
N PRO A 316 -3.96 32.77 -5.27
CA PRO A 316 -2.71 32.59 -6.01
C PRO A 316 -2.29 33.88 -6.74
N PRO A 317 -0.99 34.16 -6.88
CA PRO A 317 -0.51 35.31 -7.62
C PRO A 317 -0.73 35.15 -9.12
N SER A 318 -1.14 36.25 -9.74
CA SER A 318 -1.39 36.39 -11.17
C SER A 318 -0.07 36.37 -11.95
N GLY A 319 0.11 35.39 -12.85
CA GLY A 319 1.35 35.22 -13.63
C GLY A 319 1.21 34.24 -14.79
N ILE A 320 0.69 34.76 -15.90
CA ILE A 320 0.41 34.17 -17.21
C ILE A 320 1.57 33.32 -17.80
N MET A 321 1.27 32.06 -18.18
CA MET A 321 1.44 31.52 -19.56
C MET A 321 0.48 30.34 -19.77
N SER A 322 -0.50 30.51 -20.67
CA SER A 322 -1.48 29.46 -20.99
C SER A 322 -0.88 28.44 -21.98
N PRO A 323 -1.05 27.12 -21.76
CA PRO A 323 -0.65 26.11 -22.74
C PRO A 323 -1.64 26.07 -23.93
N PRO A 324 -1.20 25.63 -25.12
CA PRO A 324 -2.04 25.58 -26.31
C PRO A 324 -3.21 24.59 -26.13
N LYS A 325 -4.40 25.03 -26.54
CA LYS A 325 -5.64 24.25 -26.49
C LYS A 325 -5.53 23.01 -27.39
N VAL A 326 -5.37 21.84 -26.78
CA VAL A 326 -5.54 20.54 -27.48
C VAL A 326 -7.03 20.35 -27.76
N LYS A 327 -7.43 20.37 -29.03
CA LYS A 327 -8.78 20.00 -29.46
C LYS A 327 -8.94 18.48 -29.27
N THR A 328 -9.82 18.08 -28.37
CA THR A 328 -10.27 16.68 -28.26
C THR A 328 -11.07 16.31 -29.51
N GLN A 329 -10.46 15.56 -30.42
CA GLN A 329 -11.17 14.93 -31.53
C GLN A 329 -12.05 13.81 -30.98
N LYS A 330 -13.36 13.87 -31.29
CA LYS A 330 -14.30 12.78 -31.01
C LYS A 330 -14.01 11.61 -31.95
N ILE A 331 -13.90 10.40 -31.39
CA ILE A 331 -13.69 9.13 -32.10
C ILE A 331 -14.79 8.83 -33.15
N SER A 332 -15.93 9.53 -33.09
CA SER A 332 -17.04 9.37 -34.04
C SER A 332 -16.75 9.84 -35.48
N ASN A 333 -15.61 10.49 -35.75
CA ASN A 333 -15.25 10.97 -37.09
C ASN A 333 -14.38 9.99 -37.89
N PHE A 334 -14.00 8.83 -37.33
CA PHE A 334 -13.13 7.86 -38.02
C PHE A 334 -13.86 6.84 -38.92
N PHE A 335 -15.20 6.78 -38.88
CA PHE A 335 -15.98 5.73 -39.57
C PHE A 335 -16.91 6.23 -40.68
N LYS A 336 -16.70 7.43 -41.22
CA LYS A 336 -17.45 7.91 -42.38
C LYS A 336 -16.50 8.49 -43.41
N SER A 337 -16.01 7.67 -44.33
CA SER A 337 -15.58 8.03 -45.70
C SER A 337 -14.93 6.82 -46.40
N GLN A 338 -15.73 5.88 -46.88
CA GLN A 338 -15.40 5.04 -48.04
C GLN A 338 -16.72 4.70 -48.72
N ASP A 339 -17.13 5.56 -49.65
CA ASP A 339 -18.04 5.28 -50.76
C ASP A 339 -18.22 6.58 -51.56
N ALA A 340 -17.22 6.88 -52.39
CA ALA A 340 -17.31 7.72 -53.59
C ALA A 340 -15.91 7.85 -54.18
N VAL A 341 -15.62 7.02 -55.19
CA VAL A 341 -15.06 7.34 -56.52
C VAL A 341 -15.05 6.03 -57.31
#